data_AF-A0A174R174-F1
#
_entry.id   AF-A0A174R174-F1
#
_cell.length_a   1.000
_cell.length_b   1.000
_cell.length_c   1.000
_cell.angle_alpha   90.00
_cell.angle_beta   90.00
_cell.angle_gamma   90.00
#
_symmetry.space_group_name_H-M   'P 1'
#
loop_
_entity.id
_entity.type
_entity.pdbx_description
1 polymer ?
#
loop_
_entity_poly.entity_id
_entity_poly.type
_entity_poly.pdbx_seq_one_letter_code
_entity_poly.pdbx_strand_id
1 'polypeptide(L)'
;MKIERDERRFDFHDIGLAIKRAREASGMTQEQLAYIVDRAPRTIMYNENDGQHPSLNTFYQMVTMFDISVDQYFYPSKNRGSECRKRIDAMLNALDEKELKIVEATIQAMKAAKETEDA
;
A
#
# COMPACT_ATOMS: atom_id res chain seq x y z
N MET A 1 -22.42 20.63 -7.95
CA MET A 1 -22.10 19.20 -7.75
C MET A 1 -23.23 18.39 -8.37
N LYS A 2 -22.96 17.55 -9.38
CA LYS A 2 -23.97 16.60 -9.87
C LYS A 2 -24.00 15.42 -8.91
N ILE A 3 -25.18 15.01 -8.47
CA ILE A 3 -25.37 13.86 -7.57
C ILE A 3 -25.63 12.66 -8.48
N GLU A 4 -24.58 11.94 -8.82
CA GLU A 4 -24.61 10.75 -9.67
C GLU A 4 -24.06 9.55 -8.91
N ARG A 5 -24.50 8.35 -9.27
CA ARG A 5 -24.03 7.11 -8.66
C ARG A 5 -22.57 6.87 -9.06
N ASP A 6 -21.72 6.60 -8.08
CA ASP A 6 -20.37 6.14 -8.35
C ASP A 6 -20.40 4.65 -8.69
N GLU A 7 -20.02 4.32 -9.93
CA GLU A 7 -20.00 2.94 -10.44
C GLU A 7 -18.60 2.32 -10.38
N ARG A 8 -17.59 3.06 -9.90
CA ARG A 8 -16.23 2.55 -9.78
C ARG A 8 -16.19 1.35 -8.84
N ARG A 9 -15.46 0.30 -9.24
CA ARG A 9 -15.17 -0.87 -8.41
C ARG A 9 -13.67 -0.97 -8.19
N PHE A 10 -13.30 -1.22 -6.95
CA PHE A 10 -11.91 -1.52 -6.61
C PHE A 10 -11.61 -2.98 -6.95
N ASP A 11 -10.55 -3.21 -7.72
CA ASP A 11 -10.02 -4.55 -7.96
C ASP A 11 -9.05 -4.93 -6.84
N PHE A 12 -9.38 -5.99 -6.08
CA PHE A 12 -8.59 -6.43 -4.93
C PHE A 12 -7.41 -7.33 -5.32
N HIS A 13 -7.32 -7.81 -6.56
CA HIS A 13 -6.39 -8.87 -6.92
C HIS A 13 -4.92 -8.50 -6.64
N ASP A 14 -4.48 -7.32 -7.07
CA ASP A 14 -3.09 -6.88 -6.92
C ASP A 14 -2.67 -6.72 -5.45
N ILE A 15 -3.58 -6.18 -4.61
CA ILE A 15 -3.31 -6.02 -3.18
C ILE A 15 -3.41 -7.36 -2.44
N GLY A 16 -4.28 -8.27 -2.89
CA GLY A 16 -4.34 -9.65 -2.42
C GLY A 16 -3.01 -10.38 -2.62
N LEU A 17 -2.41 -10.25 -3.81
CA LEU A 17 -1.08 -10.81 -4.10
C LEU A 17 0.03 -10.16 -3.27
N ALA A 18 -0.09 -8.87 -2.94
CA ALA A 18 0.86 -8.18 -2.08
C ALA A 18 0.81 -8.72 -0.64
N ILE A 19 -0.38 -8.92 -0.11
CA ILE A 19 -0.61 -9.57 1.20
C ILE A 19 0.01 -10.96 1.21
N LYS A 20 -0.23 -11.76 0.15
CA LYS A 20 0.36 -13.09 0.00
C LYS A 20 1.89 -13.06 0.08
N ARG A 21 2.53 -12.18 -0.71
CA ARG A 21 4.00 -12.05 -0.75
C ARG A 21 4.57 -11.63 0.59
N ALA A 22 3.94 -10.67 1.27
CA ALA A 22 4.39 -10.20 2.56
C ALA A 22 4.23 -11.28 3.65
N ARG A 23 3.12 -12.01 3.64
CA ARG A 23 2.91 -13.18 4.49
C ARG A 23 4.01 -14.22 4.28
N GLU A 24 4.28 -14.59 3.03
CA GLU A 24 5.33 -15.56 2.69
C GLU A 24 6.73 -15.08 3.10
N ALA A 25 7.05 -13.80 2.91
CA ALA A 25 8.30 -13.19 3.35
C ALA A 25 8.46 -13.22 4.89
N SER A 26 7.36 -13.15 5.64
CA SER A 26 7.35 -13.32 7.10
C SER A 26 7.46 -14.78 7.57
N GLY A 27 7.49 -15.76 6.64
CA GLY A 27 7.51 -17.19 6.97
C GLY A 27 6.19 -17.74 7.50
N MET A 28 5.08 -17.02 7.30
CA MET A 28 3.77 -17.36 7.86
C MET A 28 2.91 -18.17 6.88
N THR A 29 2.22 -19.20 7.36
CA THR A 29 1.25 -19.97 6.56
C THR A 29 -0.12 -19.27 6.49
N GLN A 30 -0.97 -19.67 5.54
CA GLN A 30 -2.33 -19.13 5.45
C GLN A 30 -3.16 -19.46 6.70
N GLU A 31 -2.94 -20.62 7.31
CA GLU A 31 -3.59 -21.04 8.55
C GLU A 31 -3.20 -20.16 9.73
N GLN A 32 -1.92 -19.80 9.84
CA GLN A 32 -1.44 -18.91 10.89
C GLN A 32 -2.03 -17.50 10.73
N LEU A 33 -2.03 -16.96 9.51
CA LEU A 33 -2.67 -15.67 9.26
C LEU A 33 -4.16 -15.71 9.59
N ALA A 34 -4.85 -16.76 9.12
CA ALA A 34 -6.27 -16.96 9.35
C ALA A 34 -6.63 -17.00 10.84
N TYR A 35 -5.81 -17.67 11.64
CA TYR A 35 -5.95 -17.69 13.10
C TYR A 35 -5.82 -16.28 13.71
N ILE A 36 -4.82 -15.49 13.28
CA ILE A 36 -4.58 -14.15 13.84
C ILE A 36 -5.71 -13.17 13.49
N VAL A 37 -6.24 -13.23 12.27
CA VAL A 37 -7.30 -12.31 11.81
C VAL A 37 -8.73 -12.86 12.02
N ASP A 38 -8.86 -13.96 12.75
CA ASP A 38 -10.13 -14.65 13.05
C ASP A 38 -10.97 -14.94 11.79
N ARG A 39 -10.36 -15.70 10.87
CA ARG A 39 -10.95 -16.13 9.59
C ARG A 39 -10.68 -17.60 9.32
N ALA A 40 -11.44 -18.17 8.39
CA ALA A 40 -11.15 -19.49 7.86
C ALA A 40 -9.91 -19.42 6.94
N PRO A 41 -9.01 -20.43 6.95
CA PRO A 41 -7.86 -20.48 6.04
C PRO A 41 -8.24 -20.30 4.57
N ARG A 42 -9.36 -20.89 4.15
CA ARG A 42 -9.92 -20.74 2.80
C ARG A 42 -10.25 -19.28 2.44
N THR A 43 -10.71 -18.48 3.40
CA THR A 43 -10.98 -17.05 3.17
C THR A 43 -9.69 -16.28 2.90
N ILE A 44 -8.61 -16.61 3.61
CA ILE A 44 -7.29 -16.02 3.33
C ILE A 44 -6.83 -16.36 1.93
N MET A 45 -6.96 -17.63 1.52
CA MET A 45 -6.64 -18.06 0.16
C MET A 45 -7.42 -17.28 -0.90
N TYR A 46 -8.71 -17.02 -0.72
CA TYR A 46 -9.51 -16.25 -1.67
C TYR A 46 -9.16 -14.76 -1.70
N ASN A 47 -8.86 -14.17 -0.54
CA ASN A 47 -8.39 -12.79 -0.48
C ASN A 47 -7.03 -12.64 -1.20
N GLU A 48 -6.15 -13.63 -1.08
CA GLU A 48 -4.81 -13.61 -1.64
C GLU A 48 -4.73 -13.91 -3.14
N ASN A 49 -5.56 -14.85 -3.64
CA ASN A 49 -5.41 -15.37 -5.00
C ASN A 49 -6.58 -15.03 -5.93
N ASP A 50 -7.80 -14.89 -5.40
CA ASP A 50 -9.01 -14.81 -6.23
C ASP A 50 -9.56 -13.37 -6.32
N GLY A 51 -8.91 -12.42 -5.62
CA GLY A 51 -9.35 -11.02 -5.58
C GLY A 51 -10.65 -10.81 -4.80
N GLN A 52 -11.01 -11.74 -3.91
CA GLN A 52 -12.17 -11.57 -3.05
C GLN A 52 -11.92 -10.42 -2.06
N HIS A 53 -12.89 -9.50 -1.93
CA HIS A 53 -12.80 -8.41 -0.97
C HIS A 53 -12.99 -8.93 0.46
N PRO A 54 -11.99 -8.79 1.35
CA PRO A 54 -12.19 -8.98 2.77
C PRO A 54 -13.11 -7.90 3.36
N SER A 55 -13.66 -8.16 4.55
CA SER A 55 -14.23 -7.10 5.38
C SER A 55 -13.18 -6.02 5.68
N LEU A 56 -13.61 -4.77 5.85
CA LEU A 56 -12.69 -3.66 6.17
C LEU A 56 -11.78 -3.96 7.36
N ASN A 57 -12.30 -4.60 8.41
CA ASN A 57 -11.51 -4.96 9.58
C ASN A 57 -10.39 -5.97 9.26
N THR A 58 -10.71 -7.06 8.55
CA THR A 58 -9.70 -8.04 8.12
C THR A 58 -8.68 -7.42 7.17
N PHE A 59 -9.12 -6.54 6.26
CA PHE A 59 -8.21 -5.79 5.39
C PHE A 59 -7.24 -4.96 6.21
N TYR A 60 -7.76 -4.15 7.14
CA TYR A 60 -6.99 -3.30 8.05
C TYR A 60 -5.95 -4.12 8.84
N GLN A 61 -6.35 -5.26 9.41
CA GLN A 61 -5.44 -6.13 10.16
C GLN A 61 -4.29 -6.66 9.27
N MET A 62 -4.58 -7.11 8.06
CA MET A 62 -3.56 -7.65 7.15
C MET A 62 -2.57 -6.56 6.69
N VAL A 63 -3.07 -5.40 6.26
CA VAL A 63 -2.18 -4.35 5.71
C VAL A 63 -1.33 -3.67 6.77
N THR A 64 -1.83 -3.54 8.01
CA THR A 64 -1.04 -2.98 9.12
C THR A 64 -0.05 -3.98 9.68
N MET A 65 -0.38 -5.27 9.73
CA MET A 65 0.53 -6.33 10.17
C MET A 65 1.75 -6.47 9.25
N PHE A 66 1.52 -6.36 7.95
CA PHE A 66 2.57 -6.54 6.94
C PHE A 66 3.18 -5.25 6.41
N ASP A 67 2.81 -4.10 7.01
CA ASP A 67 3.26 -2.78 6.60
C ASP A 67 3.07 -2.51 5.09
N ILE A 68 1.89 -2.90 4.56
CA ILE A 68 1.56 -2.73 3.14
C ILE A 68 0.92 -1.36 2.93
N SER A 69 1.60 -0.50 2.18
CA SER A 69 1.03 0.76 1.71
C SER A 69 -0.14 0.50 0.75
N VAL A 70 -1.35 0.93 1.16
CA VAL A 70 -2.59 0.79 0.39
C VAL A 70 -2.74 1.87 -0.69
N ASP A 71 -2.06 3.00 -0.53
CA ASP A 71 -2.17 4.18 -1.38
C ASP A 71 -1.83 3.90 -2.85
N GLN A 72 -0.86 3.01 -3.08
CA GLN A 72 -0.49 2.58 -4.44
C GLN A 72 -1.60 1.84 -5.16
N TYR A 73 -2.47 1.14 -4.43
CA TYR A 73 -3.59 0.37 -4.98
C TYR A 73 -4.84 1.23 -5.13
N PHE A 74 -5.10 2.14 -4.18
CA PHE A 74 -6.28 2.99 -4.19
C PHE A 74 -6.13 4.18 -5.16
N TYR A 75 -4.89 4.63 -5.39
CA TYR A 75 -4.59 5.77 -6.26
C TYR A 75 -3.59 5.39 -7.37
N PRO A 76 -3.95 4.46 -8.28
CA PRO A 76 -3.03 4.00 -9.32
C PRO A 76 -2.65 5.12 -10.28
N SER A 77 -3.50 6.13 -10.53
CA SER A 77 -3.14 7.29 -11.36
C SER A 77 -2.08 8.20 -10.73
N LYS A 78 -2.00 8.26 -9.39
CA LYS A 78 -0.93 8.97 -8.67
C LYS A 78 0.37 8.16 -8.62
N ASN A 79 0.25 6.83 -8.71
CA ASN A 79 1.34 5.87 -8.56
C ASN A 79 1.82 5.19 -9.86
N ARG A 80 1.21 5.49 -11.01
CA ARG A 80 1.65 5.07 -12.37
C ARG A 80 3.04 5.62 -12.80
N GLY A 81 3.67 6.45 -11.97
CA GLY A 81 4.55 7.50 -12.46
C GLY A 81 6.04 7.20 -12.62
N SER A 82 6.69 6.39 -11.76
CA SER A 82 8.11 6.13 -11.98
C SER A 82 8.66 4.97 -11.17
N GLU A 83 9.43 4.10 -11.84
CA GLU A 83 10.42 3.22 -11.20
C GLU A 83 11.40 4.01 -10.32
N CYS A 84 11.50 5.32 -10.51
CA CYS A 84 12.21 6.24 -9.62
C CYS A 84 11.54 6.33 -8.24
N ARG A 85 10.22 6.52 -8.16
CA ARG A 85 9.50 6.58 -6.87
C ARG A 85 9.63 5.28 -6.07
N LYS A 86 9.46 4.11 -6.71
CA LYS A 86 9.65 2.81 -6.04
C LYS A 86 11.06 2.64 -5.47
N ARG A 87 12.09 3.08 -6.22
CA ARG A 87 13.47 3.06 -5.75
C ARG A 87 13.69 4.04 -4.59
N ILE A 88 13.08 5.23 -4.65
CA ILE A 88 13.14 6.21 -3.57
C ILE A 88 12.48 5.63 -2.30
N ASP A 89 11.27 5.07 -2.38
CA ASP A 89 10.61 4.46 -1.22
C ASP A 89 11.46 3.35 -0.59
N ALA A 90 12.06 2.49 -1.40
CA ALA A 90 12.98 1.46 -0.91
C ALA A 90 14.22 2.05 -0.21
N MET A 91 14.75 3.19 -0.70
CA MET A 91 15.84 3.91 -0.04
C MET A 91 15.38 4.55 1.26
N LEU A 92 14.20 5.17 1.29
CA LEU A 92 13.64 5.82 2.48
C LEU A 92 13.43 4.82 3.63
N ASN A 93 13.01 3.60 3.34
CA ASN A 93 12.83 2.54 4.35
C ASN A 93 14.12 2.13 5.07
N ALA A 94 15.29 2.45 4.53
CA ALA A 94 16.59 2.15 5.14
C ALA A 94 17.13 3.30 6.01
N LEU A 95 16.46 4.46 6.04
CA LEU A 95 16.91 5.66 6.73
C LEU A 95 16.34 5.77 8.14
N ASP A 96 17.08 6.42 9.03
CA ASP A 96 16.58 6.80 10.35
C ASP A 96 15.80 8.13 10.32
N GLU A 97 15.13 8.45 11.44
CA GLU A 97 14.31 9.66 11.58
C GLU A 97 15.07 10.96 11.32
N LYS A 98 16.38 11.02 11.64
CA LYS A 98 17.19 12.22 11.39
C LYS A 98 17.49 12.35 9.90
N GLU A 99 17.83 11.25 9.26
CA GLU A 99 18.09 11.18 7.82
C GLU A 99 16.83 11.50 7.01
N LEU A 100 15.67 10.97 7.42
CA LEU A 100 14.38 11.28 6.79
C LEU A 100 14.04 12.78 6.86
N LYS A 101 14.33 13.46 7.97
CA LYS A 101 14.14 14.91 8.09
C LYS A 101 15.00 15.71 7.11
N ILE A 102 16.20 15.23 6.80
CA ILE A 102 17.07 15.88 5.80
C ILE A 102 16.47 15.71 4.41
N VAL A 103 15.98 14.51 4.09
CA VAL A 103 15.31 14.25 2.80
C VAL A 103 14.05 15.10 2.67
N GLU A 104 13.24 15.19 3.72
CA GLU A 104 12.05 16.05 3.74
C GLU A 104 12.40 17.52 3.47
N ALA A 105 13.38 18.08 4.19
CA ALA A 105 13.82 19.45 4.00
C ALA A 105 14.31 19.71 2.57
N THR A 106 15.00 18.74 1.97
CA THR A 106 15.47 18.81 0.58
C THR A 106 14.29 18.84 -0.40
N ILE A 107 13.29 17.98 -0.22
CA ILE A 107 12.09 17.94 -1.07
C ILE A 107 11.28 19.24 -0.92
N GLN A 108 11.16 19.78 0.29
CA GLN A 108 10.50 21.07 0.53
C GLN A 108 11.23 22.21 -0.19
N ALA A 109 12.56 22.26 -0.12
CA ALA A 109 13.36 23.26 -0.83
C ALA A 109 13.17 23.16 -2.36
N MET A 110 13.16 21.94 -2.92
CA MET A 110 12.92 21.72 -4.35
C MET A 110 11.53 22.21 -4.79
N LYS A 111 10.50 22.04 -3.96
CA LYS A 111 9.14 22.52 -4.25
C LYS A 111 9.09 24.05 -4.26
N ALA A 112 9.65 24.69 -3.24
CA ALA A 112 9.67 26.15 -3.13
C ALA A 112 10.43 26.81 -4.30
N ALA A 113 11.53 26.20 -4.75
CA ALA A 113 12.29 26.68 -5.91
C ALA A 113 11.48 26.64 -7.22
N LYS A 114 10.68 25.59 -7.44
CA LYS A 114 9.79 25.51 -8.61
C LYS A 114 8.69 26.56 -8.59
N GLU A 115 8.08 26.79 -7.42
CA GLU A 115 7.03 27.80 -7.26
C GLU A 115 7.53 29.23 -7.49
N THR A 116 8.85 29.47 -7.38
CA THR A 116 9.48 30.77 -7.67
C THR A 116 9.95 30.92 -9.10
N GLU A 117 10.16 29.83 -9.85
CA GLU A 117 10.46 29.85 -11.29
C GLU A 117 9.20 30.00 -12.16
N ASP A 118 8.05 29.54 -11.68
CA ASP A 118 6.74 29.62 -12.37
C ASP A 118 5.94 30.91 -12.04
N ALA A 119 6.52 31.84 -11.27
CA ALA A 119 5.92 33.12 -10.84
C ALA A 119 6.54 34.34 -11.56
#